data_AF-A0A7J6XEG1-F1
#
_entry.id   AF-A0A7J6XEG1-F1
#
_cell.length_a   1.000
_cell.length_b   1.000
_cell.length_c   1.000
_cell.angle_alpha   90.00
_cell.angle_beta   90.00
_cell.angle_gamma   90.00
#
_symmetry.space_group_name_H-M   'P 1'
#
loop_
_entity.id
_entity.type
_entity.pdbx_description
1 polymer ?
#
loop_
_entity_poly.entity_id
_entity_poly.type
_entity_poly.pdbx_seq_one_letter_code
_entity_poly.pdbx_strand_id
1 'polypeptide(L)'
;MVSGGVKQHVAAEDSNSRRPKAEEEKKATSRDTLLVDKFNIEASDSLANEAKHLPISDAVPLYEQLLSNFPTAAKYWNQYVEAYMNVNNDEAIRQIFSRCLLYCLQIPLWRCYIRFIRKVNEKKGTEGQEETRKTFDFMLNYVGTDIASGPVWMEYITFLKSLPAMTAQEESQRMTLVRKAYQKAIVTFTHLVEQLWKDYENFENSVSRALAKGLLSEYQPKYNSARVVYRERKKYVDEIDWDMLAVPPTGSYKAGSHLCLVSSIFWNLIIQ
;
A
#
# COMPACT_ATOMS: atom_id res chain seq x y z
N MET A 1 50.06 -10.14 -82.33
CA MET A 1 50.82 -8.87 -82.28
C MET A 1 50.36 -8.17 -81.00
N VAL A 2 51.05 -8.31 -79.85
CA VAL A 2 52.19 -7.47 -79.37
C VAL A 2 51.77 -5.98 -79.45
N SER A 3 51.65 -5.16 -78.40
CA SER A 3 52.34 -4.95 -77.11
C SER A 3 51.41 -4.11 -76.20
N GLY A 4 51.42 -4.22 -74.86
CA GLY A 4 52.28 -3.47 -73.93
C GLY A 4 51.47 -2.36 -73.20
N GLY A 5 51.15 -2.46 -71.91
CA GLY A 5 51.84 -1.79 -70.78
C GLY A 5 51.36 -0.32 -70.59
N VAL A 6 51.11 0.32 -69.44
CA VAL A 6 51.44 0.17 -68.00
C VAL A 6 50.57 1.21 -67.21
N LYS A 7 50.19 0.88 -65.95
CA LYS A 7 49.84 1.67 -64.71
C LYS A 7 49.33 3.13 -64.81
N GLN A 8 48.39 3.63 -63.99
CA GLN A 8 48.47 3.97 -62.55
C GLN A 8 47.08 4.53 -62.11
N HIS A 9 46.41 4.03 -61.06
CA HIS A 9 46.41 4.49 -59.65
C HIS A 9 45.64 5.80 -59.34
N VAL A 10 44.77 5.71 -58.32
CA VAL A 10 44.26 6.76 -57.39
C VAL A 10 42.92 7.45 -57.70
N ALA A 11 41.90 6.94 -56.99
CA ALA A 11 40.97 7.60 -56.04
C ALA A 11 40.06 8.80 -56.40
N ALA A 12 38.90 8.72 -55.74
CA ALA A 12 37.95 9.76 -55.33
C ALA A 12 36.91 10.20 -56.37
N GLU A 13 35.64 9.85 -56.11
CA GLU A 13 34.66 10.86 -55.69
C GLU A 13 33.40 10.21 -55.09
N ASP A 14 33.02 10.76 -53.95
CA ASP A 14 32.08 10.27 -52.95
C ASP A 14 30.67 10.79 -53.29
N SER A 15 29.76 9.90 -53.70
CA SER A 15 28.37 10.26 -53.99
C SER A 15 27.58 10.39 -52.69
N ASN A 16 27.60 11.62 -52.17
CA ASN A 16 26.59 12.30 -51.35
C ASN A 16 25.25 11.54 -51.15
N SER A 17 25.17 10.72 -50.11
CA SER A 17 23.90 10.24 -49.53
C SER A 17 23.59 11.07 -48.28
N ARG A 18 22.96 12.23 -48.45
CA ARG A 18 22.28 12.94 -47.35
C ARG A 18 21.06 12.14 -46.91
N ARG A 19 21.22 11.33 -45.86
CA ARG A 19 20.08 10.93 -45.00
C ARG A 19 19.68 12.15 -44.17
N PRO A 20 18.38 12.49 -44.05
CA PRO A 20 17.96 13.53 -43.13
C PRO A 20 18.24 13.06 -41.70
N LYS A 21 18.92 13.91 -40.92
CA LYS A 21 19.08 13.75 -39.48
C LYS A 21 17.68 13.66 -38.88
N ALA A 22 17.39 12.59 -38.15
CA ALA A 22 16.26 12.56 -37.24
C ALA A 22 16.42 13.74 -36.27
N GLU A 23 15.46 14.64 -36.28
CA GLU A 23 15.29 15.61 -35.21
C GLU A 23 14.97 14.80 -33.95
N GLU A 24 15.97 14.63 -33.07
CA GLU A 24 15.71 14.32 -31.67
C GLU A 24 14.96 15.53 -31.09
N GLU A 25 13.63 15.45 -31.09
CA GLU A 25 12.82 16.23 -30.16
C GLU A 25 13.37 15.96 -28.76
N LYS A 26 14.03 16.96 -28.16
CA LYS A 26 14.39 16.94 -26.74
C LYS A 26 13.10 16.87 -25.93
N LYS A 27 12.65 15.64 -25.68
CA LYS A 27 11.58 15.36 -24.73
C LYS A 27 12.08 15.88 -23.38
N ALA A 28 11.43 16.92 -22.84
CA ALA A 28 11.78 17.46 -21.54
C ALA A 28 11.85 16.30 -20.53
N THR A 29 12.95 16.20 -19.79
CA THR A 29 13.11 15.13 -18.79
C THR A 29 12.03 15.34 -17.74
N SER A 30 11.47 14.28 -17.13
CA SER A 30 10.45 14.43 -16.07
C SER A 30 10.87 15.41 -14.96
N ARG A 31 12.19 15.51 -14.71
CA ARG A 31 12.81 16.49 -13.80
C ARG A 31 12.63 17.93 -14.27
N ASP A 32 12.83 18.20 -15.56
CA ASP A 32 12.66 19.54 -16.16
C ASP A 32 11.21 20.00 -16.05
N THR A 33 10.25 19.09 -16.25
CA THR A 33 8.82 19.37 -16.08
C THR A 33 8.49 19.70 -14.62
N LEU A 34 9.06 18.99 -13.64
CA LEU A 34 8.83 19.23 -12.22
C LEU A 34 9.44 20.54 -11.70
N LEU A 35 10.44 21.10 -12.39
CA LEU A 35 10.96 22.43 -12.07
C LEU A 35 9.97 23.55 -12.45
N VAL A 36 9.17 23.33 -13.50
CA VAL A 36 8.16 24.28 -13.98
C VAL A 36 6.83 24.07 -13.25
N ASP A 37 6.39 22.81 -13.14
CA ASP A 37 5.18 22.42 -12.44
C ASP A 37 5.47 21.28 -11.46
N LYS A 38 5.73 21.64 -10.21
CA LYS A 38 6.05 20.72 -9.13
C LYS A 38 4.93 19.72 -8.79
N PHE A 39 3.68 20.01 -9.21
CA PHE A 39 2.52 19.18 -8.93
C PHE A 39 2.06 18.37 -10.14
N ASN A 40 2.88 18.29 -11.18
CA ASN A 40 2.59 17.50 -12.36
C ASN A 40 2.56 15.99 -12.01
N ILE A 41 1.38 15.38 -12.08
CA ILE A 41 1.14 13.99 -11.68
C ILE A 41 1.89 13.02 -12.59
N GLU A 42 1.85 13.22 -13.91
CA GLU A 42 2.46 12.32 -14.89
C GLU A 42 4.00 12.31 -14.77
N ALA A 43 4.60 13.49 -14.60
CA ALA A 43 6.03 13.62 -14.38
C ALA A 43 6.45 12.99 -13.05
N SER A 44 5.64 13.15 -12.00
CA SER A 44 5.89 12.55 -10.69
C SER A 44 5.82 11.03 -10.72
N ASP A 45 4.81 10.47 -11.40
CA ASP A 45 4.68 9.01 -11.55
C ASP A 45 5.77 8.42 -12.44
N SER A 46 6.19 9.14 -13.49
CA SER A 46 7.33 8.75 -14.31
C SER A 46 8.63 8.71 -13.49
N LEU A 47 8.87 9.73 -12.67
CA LEU A 47 10.05 9.81 -11.79
C LEU A 47 10.04 8.71 -10.73
N ALA A 48 8.88 8.44 -10.11
CA ALA A 48 8.73 7.37 -9.14
C ALA A 48 9.00 5.99 -9.74
N ASN A 49 8.57 5.77 -10.99
CA ASN A 49 8.84 4.53 -11.71
C ASN A 49 10.31 4.38 -12.10
N GLU A 50 10.98 5.46 -12.51
CA GLU A 50 12.43 5.46 -12.73
C GLU A 50 13.19 5.07 -11.45
N ALA A 51 12.82 5.67 -10.31
CA ALA A 51 13.47 5.45 -9.02
C ALA A 51 13.47 3.98 -8.57
N LYS A 52 12.45 3.19 -8.92
CA LYS A 52 12.37 1.75 -8.59
C LYS A 52 13.53 0.92 -9.17
N HIS A 53 14.11 1.38 -10.28
CA HIS A 53 15.14 0.66 -11.01
C HIS A 53 16.55 1.18 -10.72
N LEU A 54 16.66 2.21 -9.87
CA LEU A 54 17.94 2.81 -9.50
C LEU A 54 18.49 2.17 -8.21
N PRO A 55 19.82 2.25 -7.99
CA PRO A 55 20.42 1.98 -6.70
C PRO A 55 19.85 2.90 -5.61
N ILE A 56 19.84 2.43 -4.36
CA ILE A 56 19.25 3.19 -3.24
C ILE A 56 19.87 4.59 -3.08
N SER A 57 21.16 4.76 -3.34
CA SER A 57 21.86 6.05 -3.28
C SER A 57 21.23 7.10 -4.20
N ASP A 58 20.77 6.66 -5.37
CA ASP A 58 20.29 7.54 -6.43
C ASP A 58 18.76 7.68 -6.38
N ALA A 59 18.07 6.65 -5.86
CA ALA A 59 16.62 6.67 -5.67
C ALA A 59 16.18 7.55 -4.48
N VAL A 60 16.96 7.61 -3.40
CA VAL A 60 16.62 8.38 -2.19
C VAL A 60 16.30 9.86 -2.48
N PRO A 61 17.16 10.62 -3.19
CA PRO A 61 16.87 12.02 -3.51
C PRO A 61 15.57 12.19 -4.32
N LEU A 62 15.24 11.24 -5.20
CA LEU A 62 14.03 11.27 -5.99
C LEU A 62 12.78 11.08 -5.13
N TYR A 63 12.81 10.10 -4.21
CA TYR A 63 11.72 9.89 -3.27
C TYR A 63 11.53 11.08 -2.31
N GLU A 64 12.62 11.66 -1.79
CA GLU A 64 12.54 12.85 -0.94
C GLU A 64 11.95 14.05 -1.69
N GLN A 65 12.31 14.25 -2.96
CA GLN A 65 11.70 15.28 -3.81
C GLN A 65 10.19 15.04 -4.00
N LEU A 66 9.80 13.82 -4.36
CA LEU A 66 8.40 13.45 -4.57
C LEU A 66 7.58 13.65 -3.30
N LEU A 67 8.09 13.21 -2.15
CA LEU A 67 7.41 13.27 -0.86
C LEU A 67 7.41 14.67 -0.25
N SER A 68 8.35 15.54 -0.63
CA SER A 68 8.27 16.97 -0.33
C SER A 68 7.08 17.63 -1.03
N ASN A 69 6.71 17.17 -2.23
CA ASN A 69 5.56 17.70 -2.97
C ASN A 69 4.25 17.00 -2.59
N PHE A 70 4.31 15.68 -2.34
CA PHE A 70 3.15 14.84 -2.04
C PHE A 70 3.33 14.06 -0.73
N PRO A 71 3.30 14.73 0.42
CA PRO A 71 3.57 14.11 1.72
C PRO A 71 2.52 13.07 2.13
N THR A 72 1.32 13.09 1.54
CA THR A 72 0.23 12.14 1.82
C THR A 72 0.16 10.98 0.83
N ALA A 73 1.05 10.92 -0.17
CA ALA A 73 1.03 9.89 -1.21
C ALA A 73 1.57 8.55 -0.71
N ALA A 74 0.69 7.67 -0.22
CA ALA A 74 1.11 6.36 0.27
C ALA A 74 1.82 5.53 -0.79
N LYS A 75 1.47 5.70 -2.08
CA LYS A 75 2.15 5.03 -3.19
C LYS A 75 3.65 5.33 -3.22
N TYR A 76 4.06 6.58 -2.97
CA TYR A 76 5.47 6.96 -2.96
C TYR A 76 6.16 6.54 -1.67
N TRP A 77 5.49 6.65 -0.52
CA TRP A 77 6.00 6.11 0.74
C TRP A 77 6.26 4.61 0.67
N ASN A 78 5.34 3.84 0.09
CA ASN A 78 5.49 2.39 -0.07
C ASN A 78 6.69 2.05 -0.95
N GLN A 79 6.83 2.71 -2.11
CA GLN A 79 7.99 2.48 -2.99
C GLN A 79 9.30 2.82 -2.30
N TYR A 80 9.32 3.90 -1.51
CA TYR A 80 10.50 4.32 -0.78
C TYR A 80 10.90 3.29 0.30
N VAL A 81 9.93 2.79 1.06
CA VAL A 81 10.14 1.72 2.03
C VAL A 81 10.61 0.43 1.34
N GLU A 82 9.99 0.04 0.23
CA GLU A 82 10.36 -1.17 -0.51
C GLU A 82 11.79 -1.11 -1.06
N ALA A 83 12.24 0.07 -1.52
CA ALA A 83 13.63 0.27 -1.92
C ALA A 83 14.61 -0.01 -0.76
N TYR A 84 14.30 0.44 0.45
CA TYR A 84 15.12 0.13 1.64
C TYR A 84 14.97 -1.31 2.13
N MET A 85 13.81 -1.93 1.94
CA MET A 85 13.63 -3.36 2.24
C MET A 85 14.54 -4.24 1.39
N ASN A 86 14.76 -3.87 0.12
CA ASN A 86 15.63 -4.61 -0.81
C ASN A 86 17.11 -4.59 -0.40
N VAL A 87 17.55 -3.52 0.28
CA VAL A 87 18.92 -3.40 0.82
C VAL A 87 19.02 -3.80 2.30
N ASN A 88 17.93 -4.27 2.91
CA ASN A 88 17.85 -4.69 4.32
C ASN A 88 18.32 -3.62 5.32
N ASN A 89 17.99 -2.35 5.08
CA ASN A 89 18.31 -1.26 6.01
C ASN A 89 17.12 -0.98 6.94
N ASP A 90 17.02 -1.76 8.02
CA ASP A 90 15.89 -1.69 8.96
C ASP A 90 15.77 -0.33 9.67
N GLU A 91 16.90 0.34 9.93
CA GLU A 91 16.91 1.64 10.62
C GLU A 91 16.30 2.74 9.75
N ALA A 92 16.69 2.79 8.47
CA ALA A 92 16.08 3.73 7.51
C ALA A 92 14.57 3.48 7.35
N ILE A 93 14.15 2.21 7.31
CA ILE A 93 12.72 1.85 7.21
C ILE A 93 11.93 2.39 8.41
N ARG A 94 12.46 2.23 9.64
CA ARG A 94 11.82 2.77 10.86
C ARG A 94 11.69 4.29 10.81
N GLN A 95 12.74 4.99 10.35
CA GLN A 95 12.73 6.44 10.21
C GLN A 95 11.72 6.92 9.17
N ILE A 96 11.51 6.15 8.10
CA ILE A 96 10.47 6.47 7.11
C ILE A 96 9.07 6.27 7.73
N PHE A 97 8.82 5.14 8.40
CA PHE A 97 7.52 4.91 9.02
C PHE A 97 7.18 5.94 10.11
N SER A 98 8.16 6.41 10.89
CA SER A 98 7.92 7.45 11.90
C SER A 98 7.49 8.79 11.28
N ARG A 99 7.88 9.06 10.02
CA ARG A 99 7.49 10.27 9.28
C ARG A 99 6.10 10.18 8.66
N CYS A 100 5.64 8.99 8.26
CA CYS A 100 4.45 8.87 7.40
C CYS A 100 3.26 8.14 8.01
N LEU A 101 3.48 7.22 8.95
CA LEU A 101 2.45 6.24 9.35
C LEU A 101 1.20 6.88 9.95
N LEU A 102 1.37 7.90 10.81
CA LEU A 102 0.25 8.61 11.44
C LEU A 102 -0.31 9.76 10.59
N TYR A 103 0.38 10.15 9.53
CA TYR A 103 -0.08 11.18 8.59
C TYR A 103 -0.81 10.59 7.38
N CYS A 104 -0.52 9.33 7.04
CA CYS A 104 -1.09 8.63 5.90
C CYS A 104 -1.74 7.32 6.38
N LEU A 105 -3.07 7.35 6.55
CA LEU A 105 -3.83 6.21 7.08
C LEU A 105 -4.27 5.20 6.01
N GLN A 106 -3.56 5.12 4.88
CA GLN A 106 -3.92 4.21 3.80
C GLN A 106 -3.51 2.76 4.11
N ILE A 107 -4.45 1.82 3.93
CA ILE A 107 -4.27 0.40 4.25
C ILE A 107 -3.01 -0.23 3.63
N PRO A 108 -2.64 0.03 2.36
CA PRO A 108 -1.41 -0.54 1.78
C PRO A 108 -0.15 -0.19 2.56
N LEU A 109 -0.03 1.05 3.07
CA LEU A 109 1.11 1.50 3.86
C LEU A 109 1.19 0.79 5.21
N TRP A 110 0.07 0.67 5.91
CA TRP A 110 -0.01 -0.04 7.18
C TRP A 110 0.23 -1.55 7.02
N ARG A 111 -0.20 -2.15 5.90
CA ARG A 111 0.14 -3.54 5.56
C ARG A 111 1.63 -3.72 5.27
N CYS A 112 2.26 -2.75 4.62
CA CYS A 112 3.72 -2.73 4.45
C CYS A 112 4.44 -2.64 5.81
N TYR A 113 3.92 -1.82 6.73
CA TYR A 113 4.44 -1.69 8.10
C TYR A 113 4.37 -2.99 8.89
N ILE A 114 3.21 -3.67 8.94
CA ILE A 114 3.12 -4.93 9.69
C ILE A 114 3.97 -6.04 9.06
N ARG A 115 4.12 -6.05 7.73
CA ARG A 115 5.05 -6.96 7.03
C ARG A 115 6.50 -6.74 7.47
N PHE A 116 6.92 -5.48 7.60
CA PHE A 116 8.24 -5.12 8.12
C PHE A 116 8.43 -5.60 9.57
N ILE A 117 7.49 -5.27 10.45
CA ILE A 117 7.59 -5.63 11.87
C ILE A 117 7.66 -7.15 12.05
N ARG A 118 6.85 -7.91 11.30
CA ARG A 118 6.90 -9.38 11.32
C ARG A 118 8.27 -9.92 10.90
N LYS A 119 8.90 -9.35 9.87
CA LYS A 119 10.25 -9.74 9.42
C LYS A 119 11.31 -9.46 10.49
N VAL A 120 11.27 -8.28 11.10
CA VAL A 120 12.22 -7.89 12.16
C VAL A 120 12.05 -8.80 13.40
N ASN A 121 10.82 -9.20 13.70
CA ASN A 121 10.50 -9.93 14.92
C ASN A 121 10.53 -11.45 14.77
N GLU A 122 10.68 -11.99 13.56
CA GLU A 122 10.72 -13.42 13.28
C GLU A 122 11.78 -14.15 14.12
N LYS A 123 12.95 -13.53 14.32
CA LYS A 123 14.09 -14.11 15.05
C LYS A 123 14.00 -13.96 16.57
N LYS A 124 13.03 -13.20 17.09
CA LYS A 124 12.90 -12.89 18.53
C LYS A 124 12.00 -13.87 19.29
N GLY A 125 11.51 -14.94 18.65
CA GLY A 125 10.68 -15.95 19.30
C GLY A 125 9.40 -15.37 19.92
N THR A 126 9.11 -15.72 21.17
CA THR A 126 7.89 -15.31 21.89
C THR A 126 7.79 -13.81 22.13
N GLU A 127 8.91 -13.13 22.40
CA GLU A 127 8.95 -11.67 22.54
C GLU A 127 8.56 -10.98 21.22
N GLY A 128 9.11 -11.47 20.10
CA GLY A 128 8.75 -10.97 18.77
C GLY A 128 7.29 -11.18 18.40
N GLN A 129 6.70 -12.30 18.82
CA GLN A 129 5.27 -12.55 18.64
C GLN A 129 4.43 -11.57 19.45
N GLU A 130 4.79 -11.32 20.71
CA GLU A 130 4.06 -10.38 21.56
C GLU A 130 4.16 -8.94 21.05
N GLU A 131 5.35 -8.50 20.61
CA GLU A 131 5.53 -7.22 19.92
C GLU A 131 4.67 -7.13 18.66
N THR A 132 4.69 -8.17 17.81
CA THR A 132 3.88 -8.23 16.59
C THR A 132 2.38 -8.11 16.90
N ARG A 133 1.91 -8.80 17.96
CA ARG A 133 0.53 -8.74 18.43
C ARG A 133 0.15 -7.31 18.85
N LYS A 134 1.01 -6.66 19.64
CA LYS A 134 0.84 -5.25 20.04
C LYS A 134 0.81 -4.32 18.83
N THR A 135 1.62 -4.57 17.81
CA THR A 135 1.60 -3.79 16.56
C THR A 135 0.29 -3.97 15.80
N PHE A 136 -0.26 -5.19 15.71
CA PHE A 136 -1.58 -5.40 15.13
C PHE A 136 -2.67 -4.66 15.91
N ASP A 137 -2.66 -4.76 17.25
CA ASP A 137 -3.62 -4.05 18.11
C ASP A 137 -3.52 -2.52 17.91
N PHE A 138 -2.29 -1.99 17.82
CA PHE A 138 -2.04 -0.58 17.49
C PHE A 138 -2.60 -0.20 16.12
N MET A 139 -2.26 -0.95 15.07
CA MET A 139 -2.73 -0.72 13.69
C MET A 139 -4.27 -0.73 13.61
N LEU A 140 -4.92 -1.70 14.24
CA LEU A 140 -6.38 -1.82 14.23
C LEU A 140 -7.09 -0.68 14.97
N ASN A 141 -6.43 0.01 15.89
CA ASN A 141 -6.98 1.22 16.51
C ASN A 141 -7.03 2.42 15.55
N TYR A 142 -6.14 2.47 14.55
CA TYR A 142 -6.10 3.56 13.57
C TYR A 142 -6.86 3.24 12.29
N VAL A 143 -6.64 2.05 11.73
CA VAL A 143 -7.16 1.68 10.41
C VAL A 143 -8.17 0.53 10.46
N GLY A 144 -8.49 0.02 11.65
CA GLY A 144 -9.37 -1.15 11.79
C GLY A 144 -10.83 -0.88 11.42
N THR A 145 -11.27 0.38 11.36
CA THR A 145 -12.62 0.78 10.93
C THR A 145 -12.67 1.19 9.45
N ASP A 146 -11.56 1.15 8.74
CA ASP A 146 -11.52 1.48 7.33
C ASP A 146 -12.24 0.41 6.47
N ILE A 147 -12.91 0.82 5.40
CA ILE A 147 -13.65 -0.10 4.51
C ILE A 147 -12.71 -1.12 3.83
N ALA A 148 -11.47 -0.73 3.56
CA ALA A 148 -10.42 -1.56 2.99
C ALA A 148 -9.62 -2.36 4.05
N SER A 149 -9.98 -2.30 5.34
CA SER A 149 -9.26 -2.99 6.43
C SER A 149 -9.47 -4.50 6.51
N GLY A 150 -10.40 -5.08 5.73
CA GLY A 150 -10.70 -6.52 5.73
C GLY A 150 -9.45 -7.43 5.71
N PRO A 151 -8.50 -7.24 4.78
CA PRO A 151 -7.22 -7.97 4.74
C PRO A 151 -6.40 -7.85 6.03
N VAL A 152 -6.42 -6.70 6.70
CA VAL A 152 -5.71 -6.50 7.98
C VAL A 152 -6.30 -7.40 9.06
N TRP A 153 -7.63 -7.45 9.16
CA TRP A 153 -8.33 -8.34 10.09
C TRP A 153 -8.01 -9.81 9.80
N MET A 154 -8.03 -10.23 8.53
CA MET A 154 -7.71 -11.61 8.15
C MET A 154 -6.25 -11.98 8.45
N GLU A 155 -5.31 -11.07 8.19
CA GLU A 155 -3.90 -11.26 8.54
C GLU A 155 -3.71 -11.36 10.06
N TYR A 156 -4.38 -10.53 10.85
CA TYR A 156 -4.31 -10.59 12.31
C TYR A 156 -4.88 -11.90 12.86
N ILE A 157 -6.05 -12.32 12.37
CA ILE A 157 -6.68 -13.59 12.77
C ILE A 157 -5.78 -14.77 12.40
N THR A 158 -5.22 -14.78 11.19
CA THR A 158 -4.25 -15.79 10.74
C THR A 158 -3.02 -15.81 11.65
N PHE A 159 -2.49 -14.65 12.01
CA PHE A 159 -1.38 -14.52 12.94
C PHE A 159 -1.72 -15.11 14.31
N LEU A 160 -2.85 -14.73 14.92
CA LEU A 160 -3.30 -15.30 16.21
C LEU A 160 -3.47 -16.81 16.14
N LYS A 161 -3.98 -17.35 15.03
CA LYS A 161 -4.10 -18.79 14.80
C LYS A 161 -2.75 -19.49 14.69
N SER A 162 -1.71 -18.80 14.22
CA SER A 162 -0.36 -19.35 14.06
C SER A 162 0.49 -19.34 15.34
N LEU A 163 0.04 -18.65 16.39
CA LEU A 163 0.77 -18.62 17.66
C LEU A 163 0.88 -20.03 18.26
N PRO A 164 2.07 -20.42 18.76
CA PRO A 164 2.25 -21.74 19.35
C PRO A 164 1.42 -21.88 20.63
N ALA A 165 0.83 -23.06 20.83
CA ALA A 165 0.16 -23.45 22.06
C ALA A 165 0.58 -24.89 22.39
N MET A 166 1.39 -25.05 23.42
CA MET A 166 1.93 -26.35 23.83
C MET A 166 1.01 -27.05 24.84
N THR A 167 0.23 -26.26 25.59
CA THR A 167 -0.71 -26.78 26.59
C THR A 167 -2.16 -26.55 26.18
N ALA A 168 -3.07 -27.36 26.71
CA ALA A 168 -4.51 -27.18 26.51
C ALA A 168 -5.01 -25.81 27.04
N GLN A 169 -4.35 -25.28 28.08
CA GLN A 169 -4.67 -23.95 28.63
C GLN A 169 -4.28 -22.83 27.65
N GLU A 170 -3.07 -22.89 27.09
CA GLU A 170 -2.61 -21.94 26.06
C GLU A 170 -3.49 -22.01 24.82
N GLU A 171 -3.91 -23.22 24.42
CA GLU A 171 -4.81 -23.41 23.28
C GLU A 171 -6.17 -22.74 23.52
N SER A 172 -6.73 -22.88 24.72
CA SER A 172 -7.97 -22.19 25.12
C SER A 172 -7.83 -20.66 25.12
N GLN A 173 -6.68 -20.15 25.58
CA GLN A 173 -6.38 -18.71 25.53
C GLN A 173 -6.27 -18.20 24.09
N ARG A 174 -5.55 -18.94 23.23
CA ARG A 174 -5.41 -18.63 21.80
C ARG A 174 -6.76 -18.60 21.11
N MET A 175 -7.62 -19.60 21.34
CA MET A 175 -8.99 -19.63 20.82
C MET A 175 -9.82 -18.44 21.30
N THR A 176 -9.62 -18.01 22.55
CA THR A 176 -10.28 -16.82 23.10
C THR A 176 -9.83 -15.53 22.40
N LEU A 177 -8.54 -15.39 22.09
CA LEU A 177 -8.02 -14.24 21.34
C LEU A 177 -8.55 -14.23 19.90
N VAL A 178 -8.51 -15.37 19.22
CA VAL A 178 -9.06 -15.52 17.85
C VAL A 178 -10.55 -15.18 17.81
N ARG A 179 -11.33 -15.66 18.78
CA ARG A 179 -12.75 -15.32 18.92
C ARG A 179 -12.97 -13.82 19.05
N LYS A 180 -12.24 -13.17 19.96
CA LYS A 180 -12.33 -11.71 20.16
C LYS A 180 -12.01 -10.94 18.89
N ALA A 181 -11.01 -11.38 18.12
CA ALA A 181 -10.65 -10.75 16.85
C ALA A 181 -11.77 -10.90 15.80
N TYR A 182 -12.34 -12.11 15.63
CA TYR A 182 -13.48 -12.30 14.74
C TYR A 182 -14.68 -11.44 15.14
N GLN A 183 -15.05 -11.44 16.42
CA GLN A 183 -16.20 -10.70 16.93
C GLN A 183 -16.09 -9.19 16.69
N LYS A 184 -14.87 -8.63 16.72
CA LYS A 184 -14.63 -7.24 16.32
C LYS A 184 -14.71 -7.06 14.79
N ALA A 185 -14.09 -7.97 14.03
CA ALA A 185 -14.00 -7.89 12.58
C ALA A 185 -15.39 -7.96 11.90
N ILE A 186 -16.27 -8.86 12.35
CA ILE A 186 -17.61 -9.07 11.75
C ILE A 186 -18.61 -7.93 12.03
N VAL A 187 -18.30 -7.06 13.00
CA VAL A 187 -19.10 -5.86 13.32
C VAL A 187 -18.56 -4.63 12.59
N THR A 188 -17.41 -4.76 11.92
CA THR A 188 -16.81 -3.69 11.13
C THR A 188 -17.32 -3.70 9.69
N PHE A 189 -17.63 -2.53 9.11
CA PHE A 189 -18.17 -2.37 7.74
C PHE A 189 -17.08 -2.54 6.65
N THR A 190 -16.39 -3.67 6.62
CA THR A 190 -15.32 -3.92 5.64
C THR A 190 -15.82 -4.59 4.36
N HIS A 191 -15.06 -4.48 3.27
CA HIS A 191 -15.37 -5.18 2.01
C HIS A 191 -15.34 -6.71 2.10
N LEU A 192 -14.73 -7.27 3.14
CA LEU A 192 -14.67 -8.71 3.40
C LEU A 192 -15.60 -9.16 4.52
N VAL A 193 -16.57 -8.34 4.93
CA VAL A 193 -17.48 -8.64 6.05
C VAL A 193 -18.20 -9.99 5.88
N GLU A 194 -18.60 -10.37 4.65
CA GLU A 194 -19.26 -11.65 4.39
C GLU A 194 -18.30 -12.84 4.50
N GLN A 195 -17.06 -12.68 4.03
CA GLN A 195 -16.01 -13.69 4.17
C GLN A 195 -15.63 -13.88 5.65
N LEU A 196 -15.45 -12.79 6.39
CA LEU A 196 -15.16 -12.81 7.83
C LEU A 196 -16.28 -13.50 8.62
N TRP A 197 -17.55 -13.27 8.26
CA TRP A 197 -18.68 -13.96 8.88
C TRP A 197 -18.65 -15.47 8.63
N LYS A 198 -18.46 -15.89 7.37
CA LYS A 198 -18.35 -17.31 7.01
C LYS A 198 -17.22 -18.00 7.77
N ASP A 199 -16.07 -17.33 7.89
CA ASP A 199 -14.92 -17.87 8.63
C ASP A 199 -15.17 -17.91 10.14
N TYR A 200 -15.92 -16.96 10.69
CA TYR A 200 -16.35 -16.97 12.09
C TYR A 200 -17.33 -18.12 12.37
N GLU A 201 -18.30 -18.36 11.49
CA GLU A 201 -19.21 -19.52 11.57
C GLU A 201 -18.44 -20.83 11.60
N ASN A 202 -17.48 -21.00 10.69
CA ASN A 202 -16.63 -22.19 10.63
C ASN A 202 -15.78 -22.34 11.90
N PHE A 203 -15.24 -21.24 12.41
CA PHE A 203 -14.45 -21.21 13.64
C PHE A 203 -15.27 -21.62 14.87
N GLU A 204 -16.44 -21.03 15.10
CA GLU A 204 -17.23 -21.38 16.29
C GLU A 204 -17.73 -22.83 16.24
N ASN A 205 -18.11 -23.31 15.04
CA ASN A 205 -18.51 -24.71 14.86
C ASN A 205 -17.36 -25.70 15.07
N SER A 206 -16.12 -25.32 14.76
CA SER A 206 -14.95 -26.19 14.99
C SER A 206 -14.51 -26.21 16.46
N VAL A 207 -14.72 -25.12 17.19
CA VAL A 207 -14.41 -25.05 18.63
C VAL A 207 -15.47 -25.78 19.47
N SER A 208 -16.75 -25.46 19.30
CA SER A 208 -17.85 -26.14 20.00
C SER A 208 -19.20 -25.89 19.33
N ARG A 209 -19.75 -26.92 18.68
CA ARG A 209 -21.08 -26.87 18.05
C ARG A 209 -22.21 -26.49 19.04
N ALA A 210 -22.10 -26.89 20.30
CA ALA A 210 -23.10 -26.58 21.32
C ALA A 210 -23.12 -25.08 21.66
N LEU A 211 -21.94 -24.45 21.79
CA LEU A 211 -21.82 -23.02 22.08
C LEU A 211 -22.01 -22.16 20.84
N ALA A 212 -21.63 -22.66 19.66
CA ALA A 212 -21.70 -21.94 18.38
C ALA A 212 -23.10 -21.39 18.12
N LYS A 213 -24.16 -22.18 18.35
CA LYS A 213 -25.54 -21.74 18.07
C LYS A 213 -25.91 -20.45 18.82
N GLY A 214 -25.52 -20.34 20.09
CA GLY A 214 -25.76 -19.14 20.90
C GLY A 214 -24.97 -17.94 20.39
N LEU A 215 -23.66 -18.11 20.21
CA LEU A 215 -22.75 -17.05 19.75
C LEU A 215 -23.11 -16.52 18.36
N LEU A 216 -23.46 -17.41 17.43
CA LEU A 216 -23.88 -17.03 16.09
C LEU A 216 -25.22 -16.29 16.13
N SER A 217 -26.19 -16.75 16.92
CA SER A 217 -27.47 -16.04 17.06
C SER A 217 -27.32 -14.63 17.66
N GLU A 218 -26.36 -14.45 18.58
CA GLU A 218 -26.07 -13.15 19.20
C GLU A 218 -25.42 -12.16 18.21
N TYR A 219 -24.48 -12.65 17.39
CA TYR A 219 -23.72 -11.80 16.47
C TYR A 219 -24.36 -11.64 15.09
N GLN A 220 -25.28 -12.51 14.69
CA GLN A 220 -26.01 -12.41 13.42
C GLN A 220 -26.62 -11.02 13.16
N PRO A 221 -27.39 -10.41 14.10
CA PRO A 221 -27.94 -9.07 13.88
C PRO A 221 -26.85 -7.99 13.77
N LYS A 222 -25.75 -8.11 14.53
CA LYS A 222 -24.61 -7.16 14.49
C LYS A 222 -23.91 -7.22 13.13
N TYR A 223 -23.63 -8.43 12.63
CA TYR A 223 -23.11 -8.67 11.29
C TYR A 223 -24.04 -8.13 10.20
N ASN A 224 -25.36 -8.40 10.30
CA ASN A 224 -26.33 -7.89 9.34
C ASN A 224 -26.32 -6.35 9.27
N SER A 225 -26.23 -5.67 10.42
CA SER A 225 -26.07 -4.23 10.47
C SER A 225 -24.77 -3.77 9.77
N ALA A 226 -23.64 -4.38 10.09
CA ALA A 226 -22.34 -4.03 9.48
C ALA A 226 -22.35 -4.18 7.95
N ARG A 227 -23.00 -5.22 7.41
CA ARG A 227 -23.15 -5.41 5.96
C ARG A 227 -24.00 -4.32 5.30
N VAL A 228 -25.09 -3.90 5.94
CA VAL A 228 -25.94 -2.83 5.41
C VAL A 228 -25.14 -1.54 5.33
N VAL A 229 -24.43 -1.19 6.41
CA VAL A 229 -23.54 -0.02 6.44
C VAL A 229 -22.46 -0.12 5.34
N TYR A 230 -21.84 -1.30 5.18
CA TYR A 230 -20.87 -1.51 4.10
C TYR A 230 -21.48 -1.25 2.72
N ARG A 231 -22.67 -1.81 2.43
CA ARG A 231 -23.35 -1.61 1.12
C ARG A 231 -23.71 -0.15 0.85
N GLU A 232 -24.07 0.60 1.89
CA GLU A 232 -24.35 2.03 1.77
C GLU A 232 -23.06 2.81 1.48
N ARG A 233 -22.00 2.58 2.28
CA ARG A 233 -20.71 3.27 2.13
C ARG A 233 -20.01 2.94 0.82
N LYS A 234 -20.10 1.69 0.36
CA LYS A 234 -19.46 1.24 -0.89
C LYS A 234 -19.82 2.12 -2.09
N LYS A 235 -21.07 2.58 -2.18
CA LYS A 235 -21.55 3.43 -3.28
C LYS A 235 -20.74 4.72 -3.43
N TYR A 236 -20.28 5.28 -2.31
CA TYR A 236 -19.49 6.50 -2.30
C TYR A 236 -18.00 6.22 -2.42
N VAL A 237 -17.54 5.08 -1.89
CA VAL A 237 -16.12 4.71 -1.89
C VAL A 237 -15.65 4.25 -3.26
N ASP A 238 -16.48 3.55 -4.03
CA ASP A 238 -16.12 3.04 -5.35
C ASP A 238 -15.85 4.17 -6.37
N GLU A 239 -16.38 5.37 -6.13
CA GLU A 239 -16.14 6.57 -6.96
C GLU A 239 -14.86 7.33 -6.58
N ILE A 240 -14.20 6.95 -5.48
CA ILE A 240 -13.00 7.63 -4.97
C ILE A 240 -11.76 6.94 -5.53
N ASP A 241 -10.93 7.72 -6.23
CA ASP A 241 -9.57 7.31 -6.56
C ASP A 241 -8.66 7.50 -5.34
N TRP A 242 -8.27 6.39 -4.73
CA TRP A 242 -7.39 6.36 -3.55
C TRP A 242 -5.91 6.63 -3.89
N ASP A 243 -5.53 6.52 -5.16
CA ASP A 243 -4.16 6.77 -5.63
C ASP A 243 -3.97 8.22 -6.13
N MET A 244 -5.03 9.02 -6.07
CA MET A 244 -5.01 10.42 -6.47
C MET A 244 -4.08 11.24 -5.59
N LEU A 245 -3.19 12.01 -6.22
CA LEU A 245 -2.26 12.90 -5.54
C LEU A 245 -2.93 14.21 -5.10
N ALA A 246 -2.56 14.69 -3.91
CA ALA A 246 -2.99 15.99 -3.42
C ALA A 246 -2.34 17.11 -4.26
N VAL A 247 -3.15 17.80 -5.06
CA VAL A 247 -2.74 18.96 -5.87
C VAL A 247 -3.54 20.20 -5.47
N PRO A 248 -2.97 21.41 -5.52
CA PRO A 248 -3.72 22.62 -5.21
C PRO A 248 -4.88 22.81 -6.20
N PRO A 249 -6.00 23.43 -5.79
CA PRO A 249 -7.13 23.67 -6.68
C PRO A 249 -6.72 24.63 -7.81
N THR A 250 -6.57 24.10 -9.03
CA THR A 250 -6.23 24.89 -10.23
C THR A 250 -7.46 25.38 -11.00
N GLY A 251 -8.64 25.34 -10.37
CA GLY A 251 -9.91 25.75 -11.00
C GLY A 251 -10.49 24.72 -11.99
N SER A 252 -9.86 23.55 -12.16
CA SER A 252 -10.48 22.44 -12.89
C SER A 252 -11.57 21.77 -12.02
N TYR A 253 -12.71 21.47 -12.62
CA TYR A 253 -13.91 20.89 -12.01
C TYR A 253 -13.66 19.56 -11.26
N LYS A 254 -12.56 18.87 -11.52
CA LYS A 254 -12.17 17.64 -10.82
C LYS A 254 -11.61 17.87 -9.41
N ALA A 255 -11.12 19.08 -9.09
CA ALA A 255 -10.51 19.38 -7.80
C ALA A 255 -11.53 19.78 -6.71
N GLY A 256 -12.69 20.32 -7.08
CA GLY A 256 -13.68 20.84 -6.14
C GLY A 256 -14.52 19.77 -5.44
N SER A 257 -14.73 18.61 -6.09
CA SER A 257 -15.65 17.58 -5.61
C SER A 257 -15.08 16.72 -4.47
N HIS A 258 -13.75 16.55 -4.40
CA HIS A 258 -13.11 15.58 -3.51
C HIS A 258 -12.58 16.18 -2.19
N LEU A 259 -12.23 17.48 -2.16
CA LEU A 259 -11.83 18.17 -0.93
C LEU A 259 -12.95 18.18 0.13
N CYS A 260 -14.21 18.21 -0.30
CA CYS A 260 -15.37 18.20 0.60
C CYS A 260 -15.62 16.79 1.21
N LEU A 261 -15.40 15.72 0.43
CA LEU A 261 -15.65 14.34 0.89
C LEU A 261 -14.59 13.83 1.88
N VAL A 262 -13.31 14.14 1.66
CA VAL A 262 -12.24 13.71 2.58
C VAL A 262 -12.37 14.40 3.94
N SER A 263 -12.79 15.67 3.97
CA SER A 263 -13.06 16.39 5.23
C SER A 263 -14.30 15.84 5.96
N SER A 264 -15.38 15.49 5.26
CA SER A 264 -16.58 14.95 5.89
C SER A 264 -16.43 13.50 6.37
N ILE A 265 -15.59 12.69 5.72
CA ILE A 265 -15.30 11.32 6.17
C ILE A 265 -14.38 11.34 7.40
N PHE A 266 -13.36 12.20 7.42
CA PHE A 266 -12.49 12.35 8.60
C PHE A 266 -13.21 12.99 9.80
N TRP A 267 -14.09 13.97 9.58
CA TRP A 267 -14.81 14.63 10.68
C TRP A 267 -15.85 13.70 11.35
N ASN A 268 -16.51 12.83 10.59
CA ASN A 268 -17.48 11.88 11.14
C ASN A 268 -16.82 10.67 11.83
N LEU A 269 -15.54 10.38 11.58
CA LEU A 269 -14.80 9.32 12.31
C LEU A 269 -14.28 9.78 13.69
N ILE A 270 -14.27 11.09 13.97
CA ILE A 270 -13.75 11.66 15.22
C ILE A 270 -14.86 11.89 16.27
N ILE A 271 -16.15 11.81 15.89
CA ILE A 271 -17.30 12.16 16.76
C ILE A 271 -18.24 10.96 17.07
N GLN A 272 -17.81 9.71 16.90
CA GLN A 272 -18.55 8.53 17.41
C GLN A 272 -17.63 7.59 18.17
#